data_AF-A0A7K3UI48-F1
#
_entry.id   AF-A0A7K3UI48-F1
#
_cell.length_a   1.000
_cell.length_b   1.000
_cell.length_c   1.000
_cell.angle_alpha   90.00
_cell.angle_beta   90.00
_cell.angle_gamma   90.00
#
_symmetry.space_group_name_H-M   'P 1'
#
loop_
_entity.id
_entity.type
_entity.pdbx_description
1 polymer ?
#
loop_
_entity_poly.entity_id
_entity_poly.type
_entity_poly.pdbx_seq_one_letter_code
_entity_poly.pdbx_strand_id
1 'polypeptide(L)'
;MSSDFSAYATDDLLRMINDGEDRGKDFAYHALWTVFKRWRKGIDLEPLIELLQSEKSGERERGAWYLDEADPPADLMADFIIKLADDPVGHCRWRFVAYVRNSRLYSDAIADRLAARLLDRDLYVRAETIFWAVVVNDKYFAHFSEAVLAGAGTTPFKFRNPETTAFWRESERKRAARGIEIAQRLRAGESVTSIRESMPEEDSFSFDKLAFLSHAIKRAVERRVAKNT
;
A
#
# COMPACT_ATOMS: atom_id res chain seq x y z
N MET A 1 23.26 -21.28 22.90
CA MET A 1 24.35 -20.40 22.42
C MET A 1 23.70 -19.22 21.71
N SER A 2 23.94 -17.99 22.18
CA SER A 2 23.54 -16.80 21.43
C SER A 2 24.58 -16.58 20.33
N SER A 3 24.32 -17.08 19.13
CA SER A 3 25.13 -16.74 17.95
C SER A 3 24.96 -15.25 17.66
N ASP A 4 26.06 -14.50 17.64
CA ASP A 4 26.01 -13.10 17.23
C ASP A 4 25.81 -13.02 15.71
N PHE A 5 24.56 -12.85 15.29
CA PHE A 5 24.18 -12.73 13.89
C PHE A 5 24.71 -11.46 13.22
N SER A 6 25.16 -10.47 14.00
CA SER A 6 25.66 -9.21 13.45
C SER A 6 26.99 -9.37 12.70
N ALA A 7 27.73 -10.43 12.98
CA ALA A 7 29.02 -10.74 12.37
C ALA A 7 28.92 -11.34 10.95
N TYR A 8 27.76 -11.85 10.55
CA TYR A 8 27.56 -12.47 9.23
C TYR A 8 27.16 -11.44 8.17
N ALA A 9 27.61 -11.59 6.93
CA ALA A 9 27.08 -10.80 5.82
C ALA A 9 25.58 -11.10 5.59
N THR A 10 24.85 -10.16 4.99
CA THR A 10 23.41 -10.31 4.75
C THR A 10 23.14 -11.52 3.84
N ASP A 11 23.92 -11.70 2.79
CA ASP A 11 23.80 -12.84 1.87
C ASP A 11 24.12 -14.17 2.55
N ASP A 12 25.09 -14.18 3.47
CA ASP A 12 25.40 -15.39 4.25
C ASP A 12 24.23 -15.78 5.15
N LEU A 13 23.62 -14.81 5.83
CA LEU A 13 22.42 -15.06 6.65
C LEU A 13 21.28 -15.61 5.79
N LEU A 14 21.01 -14.98 4.64
CA LEU A 14 19.96 -15.42 3.73
C LEU A 14 20.25 -16.82 3.16
N ARG A 15 21.51 -17.14 2.82
CA ARG A 15 21.90 -18.49 2.41
C ARG A 15 21.69 -19.49 3.54
N MET A 16 22.14 -19.18 4.75
CA MET A 16 22.02 -20.05 5.93
C MET A 16 20.58 -20.32 6.36
N ILE A 17 19.64 -19.42 6.03
CA ILE A 17 18.20 -19.65 6.24
C ILE A 17 17.65 -20.68 5.24
N ASN A 18 18.22 -20.76 4.05
CA ASN A 18 17.67 -21.53 2.92
C ASN A 18 18.50 -22.79 2.57
N ASP A 19 19.60 -23.08 3.28
CA ASP A 19 20.50 -24.20 2.99
C ASP A 19 19.99 -25.56 3.48
N GLY A 20 18.92 -25.57 4.28
CA GLY A 20 18.29 -26.79 4.79
C GLY A 20 19.05 -27.45 5.96
N GLU A 21 20.11 -26.83 6.47
CA GLU A 21 20.81 -27.32 7.66
C GLU A 21 20.00 -27.03 8.93
N ASP A 22 19.90 -28.01 9.84
CA ASP A 22 19.29 -27.79 11.15
C ASP A 22 20.23 -26.98 12.04
N ARG A 23 19.99 -25.68 12.09
CA ARG A 23 20.74 -24.71 12.90
C ARG A 23 20.00 -24.35 14.20
N GLY A 24 18.95 -25.10 14.54
CA GLY A 24 18.08 -24.86 15.68
C GLY A 24 16.81 -24.09 15.32
N LYS A 25 15.76 -24.34 16.11
CA LYS A 25 14.38 -23.92 15.86
C LYS A 25 14.19 -22.41 15.59
N ASP A 26 14.97 -21.57 16.27
CA ASP A 26 14.81 -20.11 16.22
C ASP A 26 15.86 -19.40 15.35
N PHE A 27 16.77 -20.16 14.71
CA PHE A 27 17.87 -19.60 13.93
C PHE A 27 17.35 -18.71 12.80
N ALA A 28 16.44 -19.23 11.98
CA ALA A 28 15.92 -18.49 10.83
C ALA A 28 15.21 -17.20 11.24
N TYR A 29 14.47 -17.24 12.36
CA TYR A 29 13.80 -16.08 12.92
C TYR A 29 14.80 -14.99 13.32
N HIS A 30 15.82 -15.34 14.10
CA HIS A 30 16.83 -14.37 14.55
C HIS A 30 17.72 -13.85 13.43
N ALA A 31 18.05 -14.69 12.45
CA ALA A 31 18.78 -14.31 11.25
C ALA A 31 17.97 -13.30 10.42
N LEU A 32 16.71 -13.59 10.10
CA LEU A 32 15.83 -12.67 9.37
C LEU A 32 15.63 -11.36 10.13
N TRP A 33 15.45 -11.41 11.45
CA TRP A 33 15.29 -10.18 12.23
C TRP A 33 16.56 -9.30 12.20
N THR A 34 17.73 -9.91 12.10
CA THR A 34 19.00 -9.19 11.91
C THR A 34 19.06 -8.54 10.54
N VAL A 35 18.65 -9.25 9.48
CA VAL A 35 18.54 -8.73 8.12
C VAL A 35 17.55 -7.55 8.06
N PHE A 36 16.35 -7.67 8.65
CA PHE A 36 15.37 -6.58 8.67
C PHE A 36 15.89 -5.33 9.38
N LYS A 37 16.67 -5.48 10.46
CA LYS A 37 17.31 -4.34 11.13
C LYS A 37 18.32 -3.62 10.23
N ARG A 38 19.00 -4.33 9.33
CA ARG A 38 19.92 -3.74 8.34
C ARG A 38 19.15 -3.00 7.26
N TRP A 39 18.14 -3.65 6.67
CA TRP A 39 17.28 -3.05 5.65
C TRP A 39 16.54 -1.81 6.16
N ARG A 40 16.07 -1.81 7.41
CA ARG A 40 15.49 -0.60 8.04
C ARG A 40 16.42 0.60 8.07
N LYS A 41 17.73 0.35 8.10
CA LYS A 41 18.78 1.39 8.06
C LYS A 41 19.26 1.69 6.64
N GLY A 42 18.69 1.05 5.61
CA GLY A 42 19.14 1.17 4.23
C GLY A 42 20.43 0.41 3.91
N ILE A 43 20.83 -0.55 4.76
CA ILE A 43 22.07 -1.32 4.60
C ILE A 43 21.75 -2.63 3.88
N ASP A 44 22.57 -3.01 2.89
CA ASP A 44 22.47 -4.26 2.13
C ASP A 44 21.07 -4.51 1.53
N LEU A 45 20.46 -3.50 0.91
CA LEU A 45 19.11 -3.59 0.36
C LEU A 45 19.00 -4.46 -0.90
N GLU A 46 20.11 -4.77 -1.58
CA GLU A 46 20.12 -5.47 -2.87
C GLU A 46 19.31 -6.77 -2.85
N PRO A 47 19.44 -7.67 -1.86
CA PRO A 47 18.66 -8.91 -1.86
C PRO A 47 17.16 -8.67 -1.70
N LEU A 48 16.75 -7.60 -0.99
CA LEU A 48 15.34 -7.22 -0.92
C LEU A 48 14.86 -6.68 -2.27
N ILE A 49 15.66 -5.85 -2.92
CA ILE A 49 15.36 -5.29 -4.24
C ILE A 49 15.21 -6.41 -5.28
N GLU A 50 16.13 -7.38 -5.29
CA GLU A 50 16.07 -8.55 -6.18
C GLU A 50 14.77 -9.33 -5.99
N LEU A 51 14.33 -9.54 -4.74
CA LEU A 51 13.04 -10.18 -4.47
C LEU A 51 11.87 -9.41 -5.08
N LEU A 52 11.82 -8.09 -4.88
CA LEU A 52 10.75 -7.22 -5.37
C LEU A 52 10.72 -7.13 -6.90
N GLN A 53 11.87 -7.31 -7.56
CA GLN A 53 11.99 -7.26 -9.01
C GLN A 53 11.94 -8.64 -9.69
N SER A 54 11.91 -9.73 -8.92
CA SER A 54 11.91 -11.08 -9.47
C SER A 54 10.79 -11.31 -10.46
N GLU A 55 11.04 -12.10 -11.50
CA GLU A 55 10.01 -12.55 -12.44
C GLU A 55 8.99 -13.49 -11.78
N LYS A 56 9.37 -14.16 -10.69
CA LYS A 56 8.51 -15.10 -9.97
C LYS A 56 7.60 -14.37 -8.98
N SER A 57 6.29 -14.52 -9.15
CA SER A 57 5.29 -13.91 -8.25
C SER A 57 5.49 -14.25 -6.78
N GLY A 58 5.85 -15.50 -6.46
CA GLY A 58 6.10 -15.92 -5.08
C GLY A 58 7.33 -15.25 -4.43
N GLU A 59 8.36 -14.93 -5.23
CA GLU A 59 9.53 -14.20 -4.73
C GLU A 59 9.18 -12.72 -4.50
N ARG A 60 8.41 -12.11 -5.40
CA ARG A 60 7.90 -10.74 -5.23
C ARG A 60 6.97 -10.62 -4.02
N GLU A 61 6.07 -11.59 -3.84
CA GLU A 61 5.18 -11.62 -2.68
C GLU A 61 5.97 -11.76 -1.38
N ARG A 62 7.01 -12.60 -1.35
CA ARG A 62 7.94 -12.70 -0.21
C ARG A 62 8.68 -11.37 0.04
N GLY A 63 9.18 -10.72 -1.00
CA GLY A 63 9.79 -9.39 -0.88
C GLY A 63 8.80 -8.36 -0.33
N ALA A 64 7.55 -8.39 -0.79
CA ALA A 64 6.48 -7.53 -0.31
C ALA A 64 6.13 -7.77 1.16
N TRP A 65 6.22 -9.01 1.65
CA TRP A 65 6.11 -9.34 3.08
C TRP A 65 7.29 -8.81 3.90
N TYR A 66 8.51 -8.88 3.35
CA TYR A 66 9.69 -8.36 4.04
C TYR A 66 9.67 -6.84 4.17
N LEU A 67 8.99 -6.13 3.26
CA LEU A 67 8.78 -4.69 3.38
C LEU A 67 7.98 -4.29 4.63
N ASP A 68 7.02 -5.12 5.10
CA ASP A 68 6.27 -4.86 6.35
C ASP A 68 7.21 -4.75 7.54
N GLU A 69 8.14 -5.70 7.57
CA GLU A 69 8.98 -5.93 8.73
C GLU A 69 10.18 -4.99 8.72
N ALA A 70 10.79 -4.79 7.55
CA ALA A 70 11.97 -3.96 7.40
C ALA A 70 11.66 -2.46 7.44
N ASP A 71 10.60 -2.00 6.76
CA ASP A 71 10.30 -0.58 6.52
C ASP A 71 11.56 0.24 6.11
N PRO A 72 12.23 -0.15 5.01
CA PRO A 72 13.46 0.52 4.55
C PRO A 72 13.23 2.00 4.18
N PRO A 73 14.28 2.84 4.11
CA PRO A 73 14.15 4.26 3.76
C PRO A 73 13.54 4.51 2.37
N ALA A 74 12.64 5.49 2.31
CA ALA A 74 11.83 5.79 1.12
C ALA A 74 12.64 6.22 -0.11
N ASP A 75 13.69 7.01 0.14
CA ASP A 75 14.59 7.57 -0.86
C ASP A 75 15.41 6.49 -1.58
N LEU A 76 15.67 5.36 -0.91
CA LEU A 76 16.38 4.23 -1.49
C LEU A 76 15.45 3.23 -2.20
N MET A 77 14.15 3.28 -1.90
CA MET A 77 13.19 2.27 -2.34
C MET A 77 12.15 2.75 -3.34
N ALA A 78 12.05 4.06 -3.59
CA ALA A 78 10.96 4.68 -4.36
C ALA A 78 10.69 4.00 -5.72
N ASP A 79 11.74 3.78 -6.51
CA ASP A 79 11.65 3.20 -7.86
C ASP A 79 11.24 1.73 -7.87
N PHE A 80 11.48 1.01 -6.78
CA PHE A 80 11.10 -0.39 -6.64
C PHE A 80 9.66 -0.50 -6.14
N ILE A 81 9.29 0.36 -5.19
CA ILE A 81 7.95 0.42 -4.62
C ILE A 81 6.93 0.81 -5.68
N ILE A 82 7.23 1.79 -6.54
CA ILE A 82 6.28 2.20 -7.59
C ILE A 82 5.95 1.07 -8.58
N LYS A 83 6.87 0.12 -8.81
CA LYS A 83 6.63 -1.04 -9.68
C LYS A 83 5.62 -2.03 -9.06
N LEU A 84 5.58 -2.14 -7.74
CA LEU A 84 4.57 -2.96 -7.04
C LEU A 84 3.15 -2.44 -7.31
N ALA A 85 3.02 -1.17 -7.69
CA ALA A 85 1.75 -0.59 -8.11
C ALA A 85 1.26 -1.09 -9.49
N ASP A 86 1.88 -2.07 -10.13
CA ASP A 86 1.28 -2.76 -11.28
C ASP A 86 1.31 -4.27 -11.14
N ASP A 87 1.76 -4.78 -9.99
CA ASP A 87 1.99 -6.20 -9.84
C ASP A 87 0.67 -6.98 -10.02
N PRO A 88 0.65 -8.09 -10.77
CA PRO A 88 -0.52 -8.95 -10.86
C PRO A 88 -0.96 -9.51 -9.49
N VAL A 89 -0.05 -9.62 -8.51
CA VAL A 89 -0.34 -10.11 -7.16
C VAL A 89 -0.97 -8.99 -6.31
N GLY A 90 -2.17 -9.25 -5.79
CA GLY A 90 -2.90 -8.29 -4.94
C GLY A 90 -2.12 -7.86 -3.69
N HIS A 91 -1.40 -8.78 -3.05
CA HIS A 91 -0.57 -8.46 -1.88
C HIS A 91 0.53 -7.43 -2.20
N CYS A 92 1.21 -7.54 -3.35
CA CYS A 92 2.21 -6.56 -3.78
C CYS A 92 1.57 -5.17 -4.00
N ARG A 93 0.40 -5.11 -4.64
CA ARG A 93 -0.34 -3.86 -4.83
C ARG A 93 -0.82 -3.26 -3.51
N TRP A 94 -1.24 -4.09 -2.56
CA TRP A 94 -1.58 -3.66 -1.21
C TRP A 94 -0.36 -3.09 -0.49
N ARG A 95 0.79 -3.78 -0.61
CA ARG A 95 2.06 -3.36 -0.03
C ARG A 95 2.50 -1.99 -0.53
N PHE A 96 2.36 -1.73 -1.84
CA PHE A 96 2.63 -0.41 -2.41
C PHE A 96 1.90 0.70 -1.63
N VAL A 97 0.59 0.55 -1.43
CA VAL A 97 -0.22 1.54 -0.70
C VAL A 97 0.23 1.68 0.75
N ALA A 98 0.43 0.55 1.44
CA ALA A 98 0.86 0.52 2.83
C ALA A 98 2.23 1.18 3.04
N TYR A 99 3.19 0.90 2.13
CA TYR A 99 4.53 1.49 2.18
C TYR A 99 4.48 3.00 1.92
N VAL A 100 3.75 3.44 0.89
CA VAL A 100 3.54 4.87 0.57
C VAL A 100 2.93 5.61 1.77
N ARG A 101 1.98 4.98 2.46
CA ARG A 101 1.38 5.53 3.70
C ARG A 101 2.42 5.71 4.81
N ASN A 102 3.21 4.68 5.09
CA ASN A 102 4.13 4.65 6.23
C ASN A 102 5.33 5.58 6.02
N SER A 103 5.94 5.48 4.83
CA SER A 103 7.12 6.25 4.44
C SER A 103 6.82 7.71 4.08
N ARG A 104 5.54 8.04 3.83
CA ARG A 104 5.08 9.33 3.29
C ARG A 104 5.65 9.66 1.91
N LEU A 105 6.15 8.65 1.19
CA LEU A 105 6.60 8.77 -0.18
C LEU A 105 5.45 9.26 -1.07
N TYR A 106 5.61 10.39 -1.75
CA TYR A 106 4.55 10.95 -2.58
C TYR A 106 5.13 11.80 -3.71
N SER A 107 4.57 11.63 -4.90
CA SER A 107 4.90 12.33 -6.14
C SER A 107 3.71 12.21 -7.11
N ASP A 108 3.74 12.91 -8.23
CA ASP A 108 2.69 12.83 -9.26
C ASP A 108 2.53 11.40 -9.78
N ALA A 109 3.66 10.72 -10.04
CA ALA A 109 3.65 9.32 -10.45
C ALA A 109 2.98 8.41 -9.40
N ILE A 110 3.21 8.65 -8.10
CA ILE A 110 2.55 7.89 -7.04
C ILE A 110 1.06 8.23 -6.93
N ALA A 111 0.68 9.48 -7.16
CA ALA A 111 -0.72 9.89 -7.17
C ALA A 111 -1.51 9.12 -8.25
N ASP A 112 -0.96 9.02 -9.46
CA ASP A 112 -1.56 8.26 -10.56
C ASP A 112 -1.70 6.76 -10.22
N ARG A 113 -0.67 6.18 -9.59
CA ARG A 113 -0.70 4.78 -9.14
C ARG A 113 -1.71 4.52 -8.03
N LEU A 114 -1.81 5.42 -7.06
CA LEU A 114 -2.84 5.36 -6.02
C LEU A 114 -4.24 5.51 -6.62
N ALA A 115 -4.41 6.35 -7.66
CA ALA A 115 -5.69 6.52 -8.32
C ALA A 115 -6.14 5.20 -8.98
N ALA A 116 -5.21 4.49 -9.62
CA ALA A 116 -5.46 3.14 -10.15
C ALA A 116 -5.79 2.14 -9.03
N ARG A 117 -5.23 2.30 -7.83
CA ARG A 117 -5.55 1.45 -6.66
C ARG A 117 -6.90 1.72 -6.04
N LEU A 118 -7.41 2.92 -6.21
CA LEU A 118 -8.80 3.20 -5.86
C LEU A 118 -9.72 2.32 -6.71
N LEU A 119 -9.41 2.12 -8.00
CA LEU A 119 -10.17 1.28 -8.91
C LEU A 119 -9.84 -0.22 -8.83
N ASP A 120 -9.00 -0.65 -7.88
CA ASP A 120 -8.58 -2.05 -7.80
C ASP A 120 -9.79 -2.99 -7.58
N ARG A 121 -9.69 -4.18 -8.20
CA ARG A 121 -10.68 -5.25 -8.03
C ARG A 121 -10.45 -6.01 -6.74
N ASP A 122 -9.22 -6.01 -6.24
CA ASP A 122 -8.92 -6.51 -4.91
C ASP A 122 -9.42 -5.50 -3.86
N LEU A 123 -10.44 -5.90 -3.13
CA LEU A 123 -11.09 -5.04 -2.15
C LEU A 123 -10.18 -4.68 -0.97
N TYR A 124 -9.14 -5.47 -0.67
CA TYR A 124 -8.13 -5.11 0.33
C TYR A 124 -7.32 -3.91 -0.14
N VAL A 125 -6.93 -3.90 -1.42
CA VAL A 125 -6.13 -2.82 -2.02
C VAL A 125 -6.96 -1.54 -2.12
N ARG A 126 -8.21 -1.64 -2.57
CA ARG A 126 -9.14 -0.49 -2.61
C ARG A 126 -9.35 0.10 -1.22
N ALA A 127 -9.70 -0.73 -0.24
CA ALA A 127 -9.96 -0.27 1.12
C ALA A 127 -8.73 0.38 1.77
N GLU A 128 -7.54 -0.18 1.54
CA GLU A 128 -6.28 0.41 1.98
C GLU A 128 -6.00 1.76 1.33
N THR A 129 -6.35 1.92 0.05
CA THR A 129 -6.20 3.19 -0.68
C THR A 129 -7.14 4.27 -0.16
N ILE A 130 -8.39 3.90 0.14
CA ILE A 130 -9.33 4.81 0.80
C ILE A 130 -8.77 5.20 2.18
N PHE A 131 -8.27 4.23 2.95
CA PHE A 131 -7.67 4.52 4.25
C PHE A 131 -6.44 5.44 4.15
N TRP A 132 -5.54 5.22 3.18
CA TRP A 132 -4.44 6.13 2.89
C TRP A 132 -4.95 7.56 2.64
N ALA A 133 -5.97 7.71 1.79
CA ALA A 133 -6.56 9.00 1.46
C ALA A 133 -7.19 9.68 2.70
N VAL A 134 -7.69 8.92 3.68
CA VAL A 134 -8.20 9.47 4.95
C VAL A 134 -7.08 10.03 5.83
N VAL A 135 -5.95 9.33 5.93
CA VAL A 135 -4.91 9.64 6.92
C VAL A 135 -3.79 10.53 6.40
N VAL A 136 -3.65 10.69 5.08
CA VAL A 136 -2.63 11.54 4.46
C VAL A 136 -2.87 13.03 4.78
N ASN A 137 -1.82 13.85 4.69
CA ASN A 137 -1.92 15.30 4.90
C ASN A 137 -2.85 15.98 3.86
N ASP A 138 -3.31 17.19 4.16
CA ASP A 138 -4.30 17.89 3.32
C ASP A 138 -3.78 18.22 1.93
N LYS A 139 -2.50 18.60 1.79
CA LYS A 139 -1.88 18.90 0.50
C LYS A 139 -1.91 17.69 -0.44
N TYR A 140 -1.50 16.52 0.04
CA TYR A 140 -1.44 15.30 -0.77
C TYR A 140 -2.84 14.76 -1.06
N PHE A 141 -3.77 14.89 -0.11
CA PHE A 141 -5.16 14.52 -0.35
C PHE A 141 -5.78 15.38 -1.45
N ALA A 142 -5.62 16.72 -1.39
CA ALA A 142 -6.16 17.63 -2.39
C ALA A 142 -5.62 17.30 -3.79
N HIS A 143 -4.29 17.17 -3.93
CA HIS A 143 -3.66 16.80 -5.20
C HIS A 143 -4.16 15.44 -5.73
N PHE A 144 -4.23 14.43 -4.86
CA PHE A 144 -4.75 13.11 -5.22
C PHE A 144 -6.22 13.15 -5.66
N SER A 145 -7.07 13.88 -4.93
CA SER A 145 -8.49 14.03 -5.27
C SER A 145 -8.67 14.72 -6.62
N GLU A 146 -7.90 15.77 -6.91
CA GLU A 146 -7.90 16.43 -8.20
C GLU A 146 -7.48 15.48 -9.33
N ALA A 147 -6.39 14.73 -9.15
CA ALA A 147 -5.93 13.75 -10.12
C ALA A 147 -6.99 12.67 -10.40
N VAL A 148 -7.61 12.11 -9.36
CA VAL A 148 -8.67 11.10 -9.49
C VAL A 148 -9.89 11.67 -10.24
N LEU A 149 -10.33 12.88 -9.89
CA LEU A 149 -11.47 13.52 -10.54
C LEU A 149 -11.19 13.92 -12.00
N ALA A 150 -9.92 14.17 -12.35
CA ALA A 150 -9.44 14.36 -13.72
C ALA A 150 -9.34 13.05 -14.51
N GLY A 151 -9.51 11.88 -13.86
CA GLY A 151 -9.52 10.56 -14.49
C GLY A 151 -8.20 9.78 -14.38
N ALA A 152 -7.28 10.19 -13.50
CA ALA A 152 -6.07 9.42 -13.22
C ALA A 152 -6.41 7.97 -12.80
N GLY A 153 -5.56 7.03 -13.23
CA GLY A 153 -5.70 5.62 -12.90
C GLY A 153 -6.82 4.86 -13.62
N THR A 154 -7.64 5.52 -14.44
CA THR A 154 -8.69 4.86 -15.23
C THR A 154 -8.11 3.93 -16.29
N THR A 155 -8.76 2.81 -16.52
CA THR A 155 -8.32 1.86 -17.54
C THR A 155 -8.73 2.39 -18.92
N PRO A 156 -7.84 2.45 -19.91
CA PRO A 156 -8.21 2.85 -21.27
C PRO A 156 -9.00 1.74 -21.94
N PHE A 157 -10.29 1.59 -21.59
CA PHE A 157 -11.17 0.67 -22.28
C PHE A 157 -11.40 1.14 -23.73
N LYS A 158 -11.29 0.19 -24.65
CA LYS A 158 -11.66 0.32 -26.05
C LYS A 158 -12.47 -0.91 -26.46
N PHE A 159 -13.78 -0.83 -26.27
CA PHE A 159 -14.70 -1.83 -26.82
C PHE A 159 -15.07 -1.46 -28.25
N ARG A 160 -15.46 -2.46 -29.05
CA ARG A 160 -15.95 -2.20 -30.43
C ARG A 160 -17.19 -1.30 -30.44
N ASN A 161 -18.05 -1.42 -29.42
CA ASN A 161 -19.21 -0.55 -29.24
C ASN A 161 -18.83 0.70 -28.41
N PRO A 162 -19.00 1.92 -28.96
CA PRO A 162 -18.76 3.18 -28.23
C PRO A 162 -19.62 3.35 -26.97
N GLU A 163 -20.88 2.91 -26.99
CA GLU A 163 -21.80 3.03 -25.84
C GLU A 163 -21.32 2.18 -24.66
N THR A 164 -20.85 0.97 -24.93
CA THR A 164 -20.24 0.10 -23.92
C THR A 164 -18.98 0.75 -23.34
N THR A 165 -18.16 1.38 -24.18
CA THR A 165 -16.98 2.13 -23.71
C THR A 165 -17.36 3.29 -22.80
N ALA A 166 -18.37 4.07 -23.17
CA ALA A 166 -18.87 5.18 -22.36
C ALA A 166 -19.43 4.68 -21.01
N PHE A 167 -20.20 3.60 -21.02
CA PHE A 167 -20.75 2.98 -19.81
C PHE A 167 -19.65 2.57 -18.81
N TRP A 168 -18.61 1.86 -19.26
CA TRP A 168 -17.54 1.41 -18.37
C TRP A 168 -16.69 2.55 -17.83
N ARG A 169 -16.42 3.58 -18.65
CA ARG A 169 -15.72 4.80 -18.18
C ARG A 169 -16.51 5.53 -17.10
N GLU A 170 -17.81 5.68 -17.30
CA GLU A 170 -18.68 6.34 -16.32
C GLU A 170 -18.78 5.51 -15.03
N SER A 171 -18.84 4.18 -15.14
CA SER A 171 -18.82 3.27 -13.99
C SER A 171 -17.54 3.39 -13.17
N GLU A 172 -16.36 3.38 -13.81
CA GLU A 172 -15.08 3.61 -13.13
C GLU A 172 -15.03 4.99 -12.49
N ARG A 173 -15.44 6.05 -13.21
CA ARG A 173 -15.47 7.42 -12.68
C ARG A 173 -16.32 7.51 -11.41
N LYS A 174 -17.53 6.93 -11.41
CA LYS A 174 -18.40 6.88 -10.23
C LYS A 174 -17.76 6.10 -9.08
N ARG A 175 -17.14 4.95 -9.36
CA ARG A 175 -16.46 4.13 -8.34
C ARG A 175 -15.26 4.85 -7.72
N ALA A 176 -14.48 5.58 -8.53
CA ALA A 176 -13.38 6.40 -8.05
C ALA A 176 -13.87 7.57 -7.20
N ALA A 177 -14.87 8.33 -7.69
CA ALA A 177 -15.46 9.45 -6.97
C ALA A 177 -16.02 9.05 -5.60
N ARG A 178 -16.72 7.90 -5.51
CA ARG A 178 -17.18 7.35 -4.21
C ARG A 178 -16.04 7.13 -3.23
N GLY A 179 -14.91 6.58 -3.69
CA GLY A 179 -13.74 6.37 -2.83
C GLY A 179 -13.18 7.68 -2.26
N ILE A 180 -13.16 8.76 -3.07
CA ILE A 180 -12.79 10.10 -2.62
C ILE A 180 -13.81 10.66 -1.63
N GLU A 181 -15.09 10.54 -1.93
CA GLU A 181 -16.17 11.05 -1.08
C GLU A 181 -16.16 10.36 0.30
N ILE A 182 -15.99 9.04 0.36
CA ILE A 182 -15.81 8.31 1.63
C ILE A 182 -14.62 8.87 2.40
N ALA A 183 -13.47 9.04 1.73
CA ALA A 183 -12.29 9.58 2.39
C ALA A 183 -12.52 11.00 2.91
N GLN A 184 -13.17 11.87 2.12
CA GLN A 184 -13.49 13.24 2.48
C GLN A 184 -14.41 13.31 3.72
N ARG A 185 -15.48 12.50 3.75
CA ARG A 185 -16.45 12.45 4.86
C ARG A 185 -15.80 11.93 6.15
N LEU A 186 -14.97 10.89 6.05
CA LEU A 186 -14.20 10.40 7.20
C LEU A 186 -13.18 11.44 7.70
N ARG A 187 -12.54 12.19 6.81
CA ARG A 187 -11.65 13.29 7.19
C ARG A 187 -12.37 14.44 7.90
N ALA A 188 -13.64 14.66 7.57
CA ALA A 188 -14.53 15.61 8.23
C ALA A 188 -15.08 15.10 9.58
N GLY A 189 -14.75 13.87 9.96
CA GLY A 189 -15.14 13.27 11.25
C GLY A 189 -16.47 12.52 11.23
N GLU A 190 -17.07 12.30 10.05
CA GLU A 190 -18.26 11.47 9.95
C GLU A 190 -17.94 10.00 10.27
N SER A 191 -18.90 9.28 10.89
CA SER A 191 -18.71 7.87 11.26
C SER A 191 -18.81 6.94 10.05
N VAL A 192 -18.07 5.83 10.08
CA VAL A 192 -18.13 4.78 9.04
C VAL A 192 -19.56 4.26 8.86
N THR A 193 -20.31 4.08 9.95
CA THR A 193 -21.70 3.61 9.93
C THR A 193 -22.62 4.57 9.16
N SER A 194 -22.55 5.87 9.46
CA SER A 194 -23.34 6.91 8.77
C SER A 194 -23.07 6.93 7.26
N ILE A 195 -21.79 6.85 6.88
CA ILE A 195 -21.40 6.86 5.47
C ILE A 195 -21.94 5.61 4.77
N ARG A 196 -21.78 4.42 5.38
CA ARG A 196 -22.28 3.15 4.85
C ARG A 196 -23.78 3.18 4.55
N GLU A 197 -24.58 3.73 5.46
CA GLU A 197 -26.04 3.83 5.28
C GLU A 197 -26.42 4.70 4.08
N SER A 198 -25.65 5.76 3.81
CA SER A 198 -25.89 6.69 2.70
C SER A 198 -25.26 6.28 1.37
N MET A 199 -24.48 5.19 1.32
CA MET A 199 -23.68 4.82 0.15
C MET A 199 -23.76 3.32 -0.16
N PRO A 200 -24.95 2.82 -0.54
CA PRO A 200 -25.20 1.39 -0.75
C PRO A 200 -24.45 0.78 -1.94
N GLU A 201 -23.91 1.59 -2.86
CA GLU A 201 -23.16 1.14 -4.04
C GLU A 201 -21.68 0.83 -3.77
N GLU A 202 -21.20 1.09 -2.55
CA GLU A 202 -19.86 0.72 -2.13
C GLU A 202 -19.84 -0.68 -1.50
N ASP A 203 -18.76 -1.42 -1.74
CA ASP A 203 -18.59 -2.77 -1.23
C ASP A 203 -18.58 -2.79 0.32
N SER A 204 -19.39 -3.66 0.93
CA SER A 204 -19.51 -3.77 2.40
C SER A 204 -18.16 -4.02 3.08
N PHE A 205 -17.31 -4.81 2.42
CA PHE A 205 -15.95 -5.11 2.83
C PHE A 205 -15.09 -3.86 3.02
N SER A 206 -15.18 -2.87 2.12
CA SER A 206 -14.44 -1.60 2.24
C SER A 206 -14.75 -0.92 3.57
N PHE A 207 -16.03 -0.88 3.92
CA PHE A 207 -16.48 -0.31 5.19
C PHE A 207 -16.08 -1.16 6.40
N ASP A 208 -16.10 -2.49 6.32
CA ASP A 208 -15.65 -3.35 7.43
C ASP A 208 -14.18 -3.11 7.75
N LYS A 209 -13.34 -2.99 6.70
CA LYS A 209 -11.92 -2.66 6.83
C LYS A 209 -11.73 -1.26 7.44
N LEU A 210 -12.49 -0.26 7.01
CA LEU A 210 -12.42 1.10 7.56
C LEU A 210 -12.90 1.15 9.02
N ALA A 211 -13.94 0.38 9.37
CA ALA A 211 -14.42 0.26 10.75
C ALA A 211 -13.36 -0.36 11.66
N PHE A 212 -12.67 -1.40 11.19
CA PHE A 212 -11.51 -1.99 11.90
C PHE A 212 -10.39 -0.95 12.14
N LEU A 213 -10.21 0.00 11.21
CA LEU A 213 -9.21 1.06 11.30
C LEU A 213 -9.72 2.36 11.95
N SER A 214 -10.93 2.36 12.52
CA SER A 214 -11.60 3.55 13.08
C SER A 214 -10.75 4.33 14.09
N HIS A 215 -10.01 3.63 14.95
CA HIS A 215 -9.11 4.27 15.91
C HIS A 215 -7.97 5.05 15.23
N ALA A 216 -7.41 4.51 14.13
CA ALA A 216 -6.38 5.21 13.37
C ALA A 216 -6.96 6.43 12.62
N ILE A 217 -8.18 6.31 12.09
CA ILE A 217 -8.92 7.41 11.45
C ILE A 217 -9.16 8.54 12.46
N LYS A 218 -9.71 8.21 13.64
CA LYS A 218 -9.96 9.18 14.71
C LYS A 218 -8.70 9.96 15.09
N ARG A 219 -7.58 9.26 15.33
CA ARG A 219 -6.29 9.91 15.62
C ARG A 219 -5.76 10.77 14.47
N ALA A 220 -6.08 10.45 13.22
CA ALA A 220 -5.69 11.28 12.08
C ALA A 220 -6.52 12.58 12.03
N VAL A 221 -7.83 12.49 12.28
CA VAL A 221 -8.72 13.66 12.35
C VAL A 221 -8.32 14.58 13.51
N GLU A 222 -8.10 14.05 14.72
CA GLU A 222 -7.67 14.81 15.90
C GLU A 222 -6.36 15.58 15.63
N ARG A 223 -5.38 14.91 15.02
CA ARG A 223 -4.09 15.54 14.64
C ARG A 223 -4.24 16.64 13.58
N ARG A 224 -5.27 16.55 12.72
CA ARG A 224 -5.54 17.58 11.71
C ARG A 224 -6.18 18.80 12.34
N VAL A 225 -7.17 18.61 13.21
CA VAL A 225 -7.80 19.69 13.97
C VAL A 225 -6.74 20.44 14.79
N ALA A 226 -5.89 19.72 15.52
CA ALA A 226 -4.85 20.32 16.36
C ALA A 226 -3.76 21.11 15.60
N LYS A 227 -3.62 20.93 14.28
CA LYS A 227 -2.69 21.72 13.45
C LYS A 227 -3.30 22.99 12.89
N ASN A 228 -4.64 23.09 12.90
CA ASN A 228 -5.40 24.21 12.38
C ASN A 228 -5.88 25.16 13.48
N THR A 229 -5.61 24.83 14.75
CA THR A 229 -5.80 25.68 15.94
C THR A 229 -4.48 26.32 16.36
#